data_AF-A0A955X147-F1
#
_entry.id   AF-A0A955X147-F1
#
_cell.length_a   1.000
_cell.length_b   1.000
_cell.length_c   1.000
_cell.angle_alpha   90.00
_cell.angle_beta   90.00
_cell.angle_gamma   90.00
#
_symmetry.space_group_name_H-M   'P 1'
#
loop_
_entity.id
_entity.type
_entity.pdbx_description
1 polymer ?
#
loop_
_entity_poly.entity_id
_entity_poly.type
_entity_poly.pdbx_seq_one_letter_code
_entity_poly.pdbx_strand_id
1 'polypeptide(L)'
;MTALLLALACLAAPPPAAPAANPTPSPALQTLLDRLGDALTRADGDAAAGAYDYADMLDEGVASGLMQPIPRGDRRRVLRGLAQGQARRAVELAPILNWQHTEILRAEALAGGRQVLTVRHRSERLNTVFRRRYWVRPGLLGWKIYDVEDVDVGVRTSEALAVGITAGRAAETPPWIPKVQALWGLIGTIQAGQVAEARATLLALSPEGLPVAFARTYWLLRVAAQADLDAAAALEDAAEAHAALGGAAPSALWLVAADARLTTGDAQGALGDVERFLQAFPGDPEALAVRGFARRALGQADGARADFDQALRAAPRLLDAWAGRLCLAPTVPLPPDLSAEQREGVALIRRQRCP
;
A
#
# COMPACT_ATOMS: atom_id res chain seq x y z
N MET A 1 -0.71 -27.11 36.78
CA MET A 1 0.36 -27.99 36.27
C MET A 1 -0.25 -28.73 35.09
N THR A 2 -0.06 -28.37 33.81
CA THR A 2 0.99 -27.65 33.07
C THR A 2 0.36 -27.38 31.69
N ALA A 3 0.19 -26.19 31.09
CA ALA A 3 0.85 -24.90 31.24
C ALA A 3 2.38 -25.02 31.24
N LEU A 4 2.95 -25.57 30.15
CA LEU A 4 4.29 -25.18 29.62
C LEU A 4 4.73 -25.92 28.34
N LEU A 5 4.07 -27.00 27.90
CA LEU A 5 4.64 -27.89 26.87
C LEU A 5 3.92 -27.95 25.50
N LEU A 6 2.79 -27.26 25.33
CA LEU A 6 2.15 -27.06 24.01
C LEU A 6 2.42 -25.66 23.42
N ALA A 7 3.25 -24.87 24.09
CA ALA A 7 3.68 -23.54 23.66
C ALA A 7 5.00 -23.56 22.83
N LEU A 8 5.46 -24.72 22.34
CA LEU A 8 6.81 -24.85 21.77
C LEU A 8 6.91 -25.66 20.45
N ALA A 9 5.81 -25.91 19.73
CA ALA A 9 5.88 -26.67 18.48
C ALA A 9 5.04 -26.15 17.31
N CYS A 10 4.48 -24.93 17.39
CA CYS A 10 4.21 -24.17 16.18
C CYS A 10 5.53 -23.52 15.79
N LEU A 11 6.11 -23.97 14.67
CA LEU A 11 7.22 -23.30 13.99
C LEU A 11 6.81 -21.86 13.68
N ALA A 12 6.99 -21.01 14.68
CA ALA A 12 7.24 -19.60 14.51
C ALA A 12 8.34 -19.53 13.45
N ALA A 13 8.00 -18.99 12.28
CA ALA A 13 8.98 -18.17 11.60
C ALA A 13 9.56 -17.26 12.69
N PRO A 14 10.89 -17.21 12.88
CA PRO A 14 11.46 -16.37 13.92
C PRO A 14 10.83 -14.98 13.76
N PRO A 15 10.42 -14.32 14.86
CA PRO A 15 10.07 -12.91 14.76
C PRO A 15 11.21 -12.26 13.98
N PRO A 16 10.94 -11.47 12.93
CA PRO A 16 12.01 -10.84 12.16
C PRO A 16 12.97 -10.23 13.17
N ALA A 17 14.24 -10.61 13.08
CA ALA A 17 15.27 -10.20 14.03
C ALA A 17 15.08 -8.70 14.30
N ALA A 18 15.14 -8.30 15.59
CA ALA A 18 15.03 -6.90 15.98
C ALA A 18 15.80 -6.05 14.96
N PRO A 19 15.17 -5.06 14.31
CA PRO A 19 15.75 -4.39 13.16
C PRO A 19 17.13 -3.91 13.57
N ALA A 20 18.16 -4.41 12.88
CA ALA A 20 19.49 -3.84 12.96
C ALA A 20 19.33 -2.32 12.78
N ALA A 21 19.95 -1.54 13.68
CA ALA A 21 19.80 -0.08 13.76
C ALA A 21 19.55 0.53 12.38
N ASN A 22 18.39 1.18 12.19
CA ASN A 22 17.96 1.72 10.90
C ASN A 22 19.14 2.45 10.24
N PRO A 23 19.80 1.86 9.21
CA PRO A 23 20.90 2.54 8.57
C PRO A 23 20.37 3.85 7.98
N THR A 24 21.15 4.92 8.14
CA THR A 24 20.87 6.15 7.40
C THR A 24 20.80 5.78 5.92
N PRO A 25 19.70 6.09 5.21
CA PRO A 25 19.56 5.74 3.80
C PRO A 25 20.76 6.27 3.02
N SER A 26 21.44 5.39 2.30
CA SER A 26 22.59 5.78 1.48
C SER A 26 22.14 6.81 0.43
N PRO A 27 22.92 7.87 0.15
CA PRO A 27 22.64 8.79 -0.95
C PRO A 27 22.45 8.08 -2.32
N ALA A 28 23.06 6.90 -2.48
CA ALA A 28 22.89 6.09 -3.69
C ALA A 28 21.48 5.48 -3.83
N LEU A 29 20.80 5.17 -2.73
CA LEU A 29 19.42 4.68 -2.74
C LEU A 29 18.43 5.79 -3.08
N GLN A 30 18.65 6.98 -2.51
CA GLN A 30 17.91 8.19 -2.89
C GLN A 30 18.05 8.45 -4.39
N THR A 31 19.29 8.44 -4.90
CA THR A 31 19.58 8.62 -6.33
C THR A 31 18.89 7.58 -7.22
N LEU A 32 18.81 6.31 -6.80
CA LEU A 32 18.11 5.26 -7.54
C LEU A 32 16.62 5.57 -7.71
N LEU A 33 15.94 5.96 -6.63
CA LEU A 33 14.51 6.21 -6.62
C LEU A 33 14.14 7.53 -7.31
N ASP A 34 14.99 8.55 -7.18
CA ASP A 34 14.81 9.82 -7.89
C ASP A 34 14.97 9.63 -9.41
N ARG A 35 15.98 8.86 -9.85
CA ARG A 35 16.13 8.50 -11.27
C ARG A 35 14.96 7.70 -11.81
N LEU A 36 14.36 6.82 -10.99
CA LEU A 36 13.16 6.09 -11.38
C LEU A 36 11.96 7.04 -11.54
N GLY A 37 11.76 7.96 -10.59
CA GLY A 37 10.71 8.98 -10.68
C GLY A 37 10.87 9.88 -11.91
N ASP A 38 12.10 10.29 -12.20
CA ASP A 38 12.49 11.04 -13.38
C ASP A 38 12.18 10.29 -14.69
N ALA A 39 12.54 9.00 -14.74
CA ALA A 39 12.27 8.15 -15.89
C ALA A 39 10.75 8.02 -16.14
N LEU A 40 9.97 7.77 -15.09
CA LEU A 40 8.51 7.71 -15.17
C LEU A 40 7.92 9.06 -15.60
N THR A 41 8.40 10.18 -15.05
CA THR A 41 7.95 11.53 -15.43
C THR A 41 8.19 11.84 -16.90
N ARG A 42 9.31 11.35 -17.47
CA ARG A 42 9.64 11.52 -18.89
C ARG A 42 9.06 10.43 -19.80
N ALA A 43 8.33 9.46 -19.25
CA ALA A 43 7.92 8.25 -19.95
C ALA A 43 9.10 7.53 -20.64
N ASP A 44 10.26 7.49 -19.97
CA ASP A 44 11.45 6.77 -20.41
C ASP A 44 11.41 5.33 -19.88
N GLY A 45 10.79 4.45 -20.67
CA GLY A 45 10.60 3.05 -20.31
C GLY A 45 11.89 2.28 -20.08
N ASP A 46 12.92 2.53 -20.89
CA ASP A 46 14.19 1.81 -20.80
C ASP A 46 14.96 2.20 -19.53
N ALA A 47 15.00 3.49 -19.19
CA ALA A 47 15.61 3.94 -17.94
C ALA A 47 14.85 3.39 -16.72
N ALA A 48 13.51 3.39 -16.75
CA ALA A 48 12.68 2.85 -15.68
C ALA A 48 12.90 1.33 -15.51
N ALA A 49 12.88 0.57 -16.60
CA ALA A 49 13.16 -0.87 -16.59
C ALA A 49 14.59 -1.16 -16.11
N GLY A 50 15.54 -0.30 -16.47
CA GLY A 50 16.93 -0.38 -16.04
C GLY A 50 17.12 -0.27 -14.52
N ALA A 51 16.16 0.26 -13.75
CA ALA A 51 16.26 0.34 -12.29
C ALA A 51 16.11 -1.04 -11.59
N TYR A 52 15.54 -2.02 -12.29
CA TYR A 52 15.16 -3.30 -11.70
C TYR A 52 16.21 -4.39 -11.92
N ASP A 53 16.25 -5.35 -10.99
CA ASP A 53 16.84 -6.66 -11.20
C ASP A 53 15.76 -7.73 -11.36
N TYR A 54 15.52 -8.09 -12.62
CA TYR A 54 14.55 -9.12 -12.98
C TYR A 54 14.97 -10.54 -12.57
N ALA A 55 16.27 -10.80 -12.35
CA ALA A 55 16.72 -12.12 -11.93
C ALA A 55 16.29 -12.40 -10.49
N ASP A 56 16.63 -11.50 -9.56
CA ASP A 56 16.20 -11.61 -8.17
C ASP A 56 14.66 -11.47 -8.06
N MET A 57 14.02 -10.63 -8.89
CA MET A 57 12.55 -10.53 -8.92
C MET A 57 11.87 -11.85 -9.32
N LEU A 58 12.42 -12.58 -10.30
CA LEU A 58 11.95 -13.92 -10.65
C LEU A 58 12.17 -14.91 -9.49
N ASP A 59 13.32 -14.82 -8.82
CA ASP A 59 13.63 -15.72 -7.70
C ASP A 59 12.74 -15.45 -6.50
N GLU A 60 12.32 -14.20 -6.24
CA GLU A 60 11.27 -13.86 -5.27
C GLU A 60 9.91 -14.47 -5.66
N GLY A 61 9.54 -14.40 -6.94
CA GLY A 61 8.33 -15.05 -7.45
C GLY A 61 8.33 -16.55 -7.18
N VAL A 62 9.46 -17.23 -7.38
CA VAL A 62 9.63 -18.66 -7.04
C VAL A 62 9.57 -18.87 -5.53
N ALA A 63 10.26 -18.05 -4.75
CA ALA A 63 10.31 -18.15 -3.29
C ALA A 63 8.93 -17.95 -2.64
N SER A 64 8.03 -17.18 -3.28
CA SER A 64 6.63 -17.02 -2.84
C SER A 64 5.78 -18.29 -3.01
N GLY A 65 6.26 -19.29 -3.73
CA GLY A 65 5.51 -20.51 -4.07
C GLY A 65 4.47 -20.32 -5.18
N LEU A 66 4.36 -19.12 -5.76
CA LEU A 66 3.38 -18.80 -6.81
C LEU A 66 3.79 -19.27 -8.21
N MET A 67 5.08 -19.59 -8.41
CA MET A 67 5.58 -20.05 -9.70
C MET A 67 6.70 -21.09 -9.56
N GLN A 68 6.81 -21.95 -10.56
CA GLN A 68 7.89 -22.93 -10.65
C GLN A 68 9.18 -22.27 -11.16
N PRO A 69 10.37 -22.79 -10.78
CA PRO A 69 11.64 -22.29 -11.27
C PRO A 69 11.71 -22.29 -12.80
N ILE A 70 12.23 -21.19 -13.37
CA ILE A 70 12.45 -21.11 -14.82
C ILE A 70 13.68 -21.94 -15.21
N PRO A 71 13.57 -22.88 -16.16
CA PRO A 71 14.72 -23.66 -16.64
C PRO A 71 15.87 -22.77 -17.12
N ARG A 72 17.11 -23.18 -16.87
CA ARG A 72 18.31 -22.38 -17.20
C ARG A 72 18.37 -21.95 -18.67
N GLY A 73 17.93 -22.82 -19.60
CA GLY A 73 17.89 -22.54 -21.04
C GLY A 73 16.89 -21.45 -21.43
N ASP A 74 15.80 -21.29 -20.67
CA ASP A 74 14.75 -20.30 -20.93
C ASP A 74 15.00 -18.97 -20.22
N ARG A 75 15.78 -18.98 -19.12
CA ARG A 75 15.88 -17.85 -18.18
C ARG A 75 16.28 -16.55 -18.86
N ARG A 76 17.28 -16.57 -19.76
CA ARG A 76 17.71 -15.37 -20.50
C ARG A 76 16.61 -14.78 -21.39
N ARG A 77 15.76 -15.63 -21.98
CA ARG A 77 14.64 -15.17 -22.82
C ARG A 77 13.56 -14.52 -21.94
N VAL A 78 13.21 -15.15 -20.82
CA VAL A 78 12.21 -14.63 -19.87
C VAL A 78 12.65 -13.29 -19.29
N LEU A 79 13.91 -13.17 -18.84
CA LEU A 79 14.44 -11.91 -18.30
C LEU A 79 14.38 -10.75 -19.30
N ARG A 80 14.71 -11.01 -20.57
CA ARG A 80 14.58 -9.98 -21.62
C ARG A 80 13.12 -9.58 -21.86
N GLY A 81 12.21 -10.55 -21.86
CA GLY A 81 10.78 -10.28 -22.00
C GLY A 81 10.22 -9.45 -20.84
N LEU A 82 10.64 -9.74 -19.61
CA LEU A 82 10.26 -8.96 -18.42
C LEU A 82 10.77 -7.52 -18.49
N ALA A 83 12.04 -7.32 -18.85
CA ALA A 83 12.59 -5.97 -19.01
C ALA A 83 11.84 -5.16 -20.06
N GLN A 84 11.56 -5.75 -21.22
CA GLN A 84 10.79 -5.10 -22.28
C GLN A 84 9.33 -4.83 -21.88
N GLY A 85 8.69 -5.76 -21.17
CA GLY A 85 7.34 -5.59 -20.66
C GLY A 85 7.25 -4.46 -19.64
N GLN A 86 8.22 -4.41 -18.71
CA GLN A 86 8.30 -3.35 -17.71
C GLN A 86 8.57 -1.99 -18.35
N ALA A 87 9.41 -1.93 -19.39
CA ALA A 87 9.67 -0.69 -20.13
C ALA A 87 8.38 -0.14 -20.75
N ARG A 88 7.61 -0.98 -21.44
CA ARG A 88 6.30 -0.58 -22.00
C ARG A 88 5.33 -0.13 -20.91
N ARG A 89 5.21 -0.91 -19.83
CA ARG A 89 4.30 -0.62 -18.72
C ARG A 89 4.66 0.68 -18.00
N ALA A 90 5.95 1.01 -17.89
CA ALA A 90 6.40 2.27 -17.32
C ALA A 90 5.93 3.48 -18.17
N VAL A 91 5.97 3.36 -19.50
CA VAL A 91 5.42 4.38 -20.41
C VAL A 91 3.91 4.51 -20.26
N GLU A 92 3.19 3.38 -20.23
CA GLU A 92 1.73 3.35 -20.09
C GLU A 92 1.25 3.95 -18.76
N LEU A 93 1.97 3.66 -17.67
CA LEU A 93 1.62 4.14 -16.34
C LEU A 93 2.12 5.55 -16.04
N ALA A 94 3.06 6.11 -16.81
CA ALA A 94 3.63 7.45 -16.58
C ALA A 94 2.59 8.55 -16.29
N PRO A 95 1.42 8.60 -16.98
CA PRO A 95 0.40 9.63 -16.68
C PRO A 95 -0.20 9.54 -15.28
N ILE A 96 -0.28 8.34 -14.70
CA ILE A 96 -0.94 8.06 -13.41
C ILE A 96 0.01 7.62 -12.30
N LEU A 97 1.26 7.33 -12.65
CA LEU A 97 2.32 6.90 -11.74
C LEU A 97 3.60 7.66 -12.07
N ASN A 98 3.71 8.87 -11.55
CA ASN A 98 4.90 9.72 -11.60
C ASN A 98 5.05 10.49 -10.29
N TRP A 99 6.28 10.73 -9.87
CA TRP A 99 6.59 11.52 -8.69
C TRP A 99 7.81 12.39 -8.94
N GLN A 100 7.88 13.51 -8.23
CA GLN A 100 8.96 14.49 -8.33
C GLN A 100 9.83 14.49 -7.07
N HIS A 101 9.31 13.95 -5.97
CA HIS A 101 10.02 13.93 -4.69
C HIS A 101 9.94 12.53 -4.08
N THR A 102 11.06 12.07 -3.55
CA THR A 102 11.17 10.81 -2.82
C THR A 102 11.68 11.09 -1.42
N GLU A 103 11.03 10.51 -0.41
CA GLU A 103 11.49 10.48 0.96
C GLU A 103 11.61 9.03 1.42
N ILE A 104 12.83 8.61 1.76
CA ILE A 104 13.07 7.30 2.38
C ILE A 104 12.86 7.45 3.89
N LEU A 105 11.73 6.95 4.39
CA LEU A 105 11.33 7.05 5.80
C LEU A 105 12.12 6.08 6.67
N ARG A 106 12.42 4.91 6.13
CA ARG A 106 13.10 3.84 6.83
C ARG A 106 13.87 2.97 5.85
N ALA A 107 15.03 2.50 6.27
CA ALA A 107 15.77 1.45 5.61
C ALA A 107 16.04 0.34 6.64
N GLU A 108 15.78 -0.90 6.27
CA GLU A 108 15.99 -2.08 7.11
C GLU A 108 16.95 -3.03 6.40
N ALA A 109 18.03 -3.43 7.08
CA ALA A 109 19.02 -4.33 6.50
C ALA A 109 18.50 -5.77 6.44
N LEU A 110 18.77 -6.42 5.31
CA LEU A 110 18.53 -7.83 5.05
C LEU A 110 19.88 -8.55 4.80
N ALA A 111 19.84 -9.88 4.73
CA ALA A 111 21.02 -10.69 4.43
C ALA A 111 21.63 -10.34 3.05
N GLY A 112 22.95 -10.50 2.92
CA GLY A 112 23.67 -10.24 1.67
C GLY A 112 23.74 -8.76 1.26
N GLY A 113 23.60 -7.84 2.22
CA GLY A 113 23.63 -6.40 1.97
C GLY A 113 22.35 -5.85 1.32
N ARG A 114 21.31 -6.68 1.16
CA ARG A 114 19.98 -6.27 0.70
C ARG A 114 19.32 -5.34 1.73
N GLN A 115 18.34 -4.56 1.30
CA GLN A 115 17.55 -3.72 2.20
C GLN A 115 16.07 -3.71 1.80
N VAL A 116 15.21 -3.45 2.79
CA VAL A 116 13.82 -3.02 2.56
C VAL A 116 13.74 -1.55 2.89
N LEU A 117 13.17 -0.77 1.99
CA LEU A 117 12.95 0.65 2.17
C LEU A 117 11.46 0.92 2.32
N THR A 118 11.09 1.67 3.35
CA THR A 118 9.76 2.29 3.42
C THR A 118 9.88 3.69 2.86
N VAL A 119 9.13 3.95 1.79
CA VAL A 119 9.30 5.13 0.97
C VAL A 119 7.98 5.83 0.76
N ARG A 120 8.05 7.14 0.77
CA ARG A 120 6.96 8.02 0.37
C ARG A 120 7.40 8.78 -0.86
N HIS A 121 6.58 8.75 -1.90
CA HIS A 121 6.75 9.60 -3.06
C HIS A 121 5.66 10.65 -3.09
N ARG A 122 5.99 11.86 -3.54
CA ARG A 122 5.02 12.92 -3.75
C ARG A 122 4.97 13.28 -5.22
N SER A 123 3.75 13.25 -5.75
CA SER A 123 3.44 13.75 -7.07
C SER A 123 2.75 15.10 -6.96
N GLU A 124 3.42 16.15 -7.40
CA GLU A 124 2.82 17.48 -7.51
C GLU A 124 1.79 17.50 -8.64
N ARG A 125 2.09 16.82 -9.75
CA ARG A 125 1.22 16.72 -10.92
C ARG A 125 -0.11 16.06 -10.60
N LEU A 126 -0.07 14.96 -9.84
CA LEU A 126 -1.26 14.20 -9.45
C LEU A 126 -1.82 14.68 -8.11
N ASN A 127 -1.14 15.60 -7.43
CA ASN A 127 -1.47 16.05 -6.08
C ASN A 127 -1.74 14.85 -5.14
N THR A 128 -0.88 13.84 -5.21
CA THR A 128 -1.03 12.59 -4.47
C THR A 128 0.30 12.14 -3.86
N VAL A 129 0.19 11.29 -2.85
CA VAL A 129 1.30 10.65 -2.17
C VAL A 129 1.22 9.15 -2.43
N PHE A 130 2.32 8.56 -2.89
CA PHE A 130 2.42 7.11 -3.04
C PHE A 130 3.21 6.52 -1.88
N ARG A 131 2.63 5.50 -1.24
CA ARG A 131 3.27 4.74 -0.16
C ARG A 131 3.79 3.42 -0.72
N ARG A 132 5.11 3.20 -0.61
CA ARG A 132 5.75 2.03 -1.21
C ARG A 132 6.76 1.38 -0.30
N ARG A 133 6.89 0.07 -0.42
CA ARG A 133 8.04 -0.67 0.08
C ARG A 133 8.88 -1.17 -1.06
N TYR A 134 10.19 -0.93 -1.00
CA TYR A 134 11.15 -1.37 -2.03
C TYR A 134 12.11 -2.38 -1.45
N TRP A 135 12.25 -3.51 -2.13
CA TRP A 135 13.31 -4.45 -1.85
C TRP A 135 14.44 -4.19 -2.83
N VAL A 136 15.60 -3.85 -2.27
CA VAL A 136 16.76 -3.41 -3.03
C VAL A 136 17.99 -4.21 -2.68
N ARG A 137 18.88 -4.36 -3.66
CA ARG A 137 20.16 -5.03 -3.47
C ARG A 137 21.31 -4.21 -4.05
N PRO A 138 22.53 -4.35 -3.52
CA PRO A 138 23.71 -3.81 -4.17
C PRO A 138 23.95 -4.57 -5.48
N GLY A 139 24.36 -3.83 -6.51
CA GLY A 139 24.78 -4.36 -7.80
C GLY A 139 26.09 -3.70 -8.25
N LEU A 140 26.70 -4.24 -9.31
CA LEU A 140 28.00 -3.79 -9.81
C LEU A 140 28.01 -2.29 -10.18
N LEU A 141 26.91 -1.79 -10.74
CA LEU A 141 26.74 -0.41 -11.20
C LEU A 141 25.88 0.44 -10.23
N GLY A 142 25.73 -0.02 -8.99
CA GLY A 142 24.86 0.59 -7.99
C GLY A 142 23.66 -0.29 -7.62
N TRP A 143 22.78 0.26 -6.80
CA TRP A 143 21.61 -0.44 -6.27
C TRP A 143 20.60 -0.79 -7.37
N LYS A 144 19.91 -1.92 -7.18
CA LYS A 144 18.80 -2.37 -8.03
C LYS A 144 17.59 -2.73 -7.20
N ILE A 145 16.42 -2.47 -7.75
CA ILE A 145 15.12 -2.86 -7.18
C ILE A 145 14.80 -4.26 -7.63
N TYR A 146 14.64 -5.21 -6.72
CA TYR A 146 14.21 -6.56 -7.08
C TYR A 146 12.76 -6.83 -6.67
N ASP A 147 12.14 -5.96 -5.87
CA ASP A 147 10.70 -5.99 -5.68
C ASP A 147 10.14 -4.65 -5.20
N VAL A 148 8.84 -4.46 -5.43
CA VAL A 148 8.08 -3.29 -4.98
C VAL A 148 6.72 -3.75 -4.50
N GLU A 149 6.32 -3.29 -3.33
CA GLU A 149 4.95 -3.35 -2.85
C GLU A 149 4.32 -1.96 -2.90
N ASP A 150 3.12 -1.92 -3.44
CA ASP A 150 2.23 -0.78 -3.31
C ASP A 150 1.36 -0.96 -2.06
N VAL A 151 1.57 -0.11 -1.06
CA VAL A 151 1.04 -0.28 0.30
C VAL A 151 -0.48 -0.18 0.32
N ASP A 152 -1.03 0.57 -0.63
CA ASP A 152 -2.46 0.87 -0.72
C ASP A 152 -3.26 -0.29 -1.34
N VAL A 153 -2.57 -1.27 -1.93
CA VAL A 153 -3.18 -2.49 -2.50
C VAL A 153 -2.61 -3.79 -1.93
N GLY A 154 -1.47 -3.74 -1.24
CA GLY A 154 -0.82 -4.90 -0.61
C GLY A 154 -0.25 -5.92 -1.59
N VAL A 155 -0.04 -5.54 -2.85
CA VAL A 155 0.48 -6.42 -3.92
C VAL A 155 1.97 -6.17 -4.14
N ARG A 156 2.78 -7.24 -4.16
CA ARG A 156 4.17 -7.17 -4.62
C ARG A 156 4.27 -7.40 -6.13
N THR A 157 5.22 -6.72 -6.76
CA THR A 157 5.46 -6.82 -8.21
C THR A 157 5.90 -8.22 -8.60
N SER A 158 6.79 -8.84 -7.81
CA SER A 158 7.23 -10.22 -8.03
C SER A 158 6.07 -11.24 -8.02
N GLU A 159 5.11 -11.07 -7.11
CA GLU A 159 3.93 -11.93 -6.98
C GLU A 159 2.98 -11.75 -8.16
N ALA A 160 2.71 -10.51 -8.58
CA ALA A 160 1.87 -10.22 -9.75
C ALA A 160 2.48 -10.81 -11.04
N LEU A 161 3.81 -10.74 -11.17
CA LEU A 161 4.53 -11.37 -12.28
C LEU A 161 4.43 -12.91 -12.24
N ALA A 162 4.54 -13.50 -11.05
CA ALA A 162 4.43 -14.95 -10.87
C ALA A 162 3.09 -15.48 -11.38
N VAL A 163 1.97 -14.76 -11.16
CA VAL A 163 0.65 -15.15 -11.71
C VAL A 163 0.68 -15.26 -13.22
N GLY A 164 1.18 -14.22 -13.92
CA GLY A 164 1.21 -14.19 -15.38
C GLY A 164 2.09 -15.29 -15.97
N ILE A 165 3.24 -15.55 -15.33
CA ILE A 165 4.15 -16.62 -15.75
C ILE A 165 3.51 -17.99 -15.51
N THR A 166 2.88 -18.21 -14.35
CA THR A 166 2.23 -19.48 -14.02
C THR A 166 1.04 -19.74 -14.94
N ALA A 167 0.19 -18.74 -15.19
CA ALA A 167 -0.94 -18.85 -16.13
C ALA A 167 -0.50 -19.23 -17.55
N GLY A 168 0.64 -18.70 -18.02
CA GLY A 168 1.17 -18.99 -19.35
C GLY A 168 1.97 -20.28 -19.48
N ARG A 169 2.28 -20.98 -18.38
CA ARG A 169 3.17 -22.16 -18.38
C ARG A 169 2.58 -23.40 -17.71
N ALA A 170 1.54 -23.26 -16.91
CA ALA A 170 0.96 -24.40 -16.20
C ALA A 170 0.22 -25.31 -17.18
N ALA A 171 0.36 -26.63 -17.00
CA ALA A 171 -0.42 -27.61 -17.76
C ALA A 171 -1.92 -27.52 -17.41
N GLU A 172 -2.21 -27.17 -16.15
CA GLU A 172 -3.55 -26.90 -15.64
C GLU A 172 -3.53 -25.57 -14.87
N THR A 173 -4.53 -24.72 -15.08
CA THR A 173 -4.64 -23.43 -14.39
C THR A 173 -4.91 -23.66 -12.89
N PRO A 174 -4.04 -23.21 -11.97
CA PRO A 174 -4.29 -23.32 -10.55
C PRO A 174 -5.64 -22.67 -10.14
N PRO A 175 -6.40 -23.28 -9.21
CA PRO A 175 -7.74 -22.78 -8.83
C PRO A 175 -7.77 -21.34 -8.29
N TRP A 176 -6.65 -20.84 -7.78
CA TRP A 176 -6.54 -19.47 -7.28
C TRP A 176 -6.35 -18.43 -8.39
N ILE A 177 -5.90 -18.81 -9.60
CA ILE A 177 -5.67 -17.84 -10.69
C ILE A 177 -6.96 -17.10 -11.09
N PRO A 178 -8.11 -17.79 -11.33
CA PRO A 178 -9.35 -17.09 -11.62
C PRO A 178 -9.80 -16.13 -10.52
N LYS A 179 -9.56 -16.47 -9.24
CA LYS A 179 -9.87 -15.57 -8.11
C LYS A 179 -9.01 -14.31 -8.16
N VAL A 180 -7.71 -14.44 -8.46
CA VAL A 180 -6.81 -13.29 -8.60
C VAL A 180 -7.16 -12.44 -9.82
N GLN A 181 -7.54 -13.07 -10.93
CA GLN A 181 -8.02 -12.34 -12.12
C GLN A 181 -9.30 -11.56 -11.82
N ALA A 182 -10.23 -12.12 -11.02
CA ALA A 182 -11.40 -11.41 -10.55
C ALA A 182 -11.02 -10.20 -9.68
N LEU A 183 -10.08 -10.36 -8.73
CA LEU A 183 -9.55 -9.26 -7.91
C LEU A 183 -8.95 -8.13 -8.75
N TRP A 184 -8.19 -8.46 -9.80
CA TRP A 184 -7.63 -7.45 -10.70
C TRP A 184 -8.68 -6.80 -11.60
N GLY A 185 -9.70 -7.57 -12.00
CA GLY A 185 -10.86 -7.06 -12.74
C GLY A 185 -11.60 -5.95 -11.99
N LEU A 186 -11.61 -6.00 -10.66
CA LEU A 186 -12.22 -4.97 -9.82
C LEU A 186 -11.68 -3.58 -10.10
N ILE A 187 -10.39 -3.44 -10.42
CA ILE A 187 -9.79 -2.13 -10.73
C ILE A 187 -10.48 -1.53 -11.96
N GLY A 188 -10.71 -2.32 -13.01
CA GLY A 188 -11.41 -1.88 -14.21
C GLY A 188 -12.88 -1.52 -13.93
N THR A 189 -13.57 -2.34 -13.14
CA THR A 189 -14.95 -2.09 -12.72
C THR A 189 -15.09 -0.81 -11.90
N ILE A 190 -14.15 -0.55 -10.98
CA ILE A 190 -14.09 0.68 -10.19
C ILE A 190 -13.78 1.89 -11.08
N GLN A 191 -12.82 1.76 -11.99
CA GLN A 191 -12.48 2.83 -12.95
C GLN A 191 -13.64 3.16 -13.89
N ALA A 192 -14.50 2.19 -14.20
CA ALA A 192 -15.73 2.40 -14.96
C ALA A 192 -16.88 3.00 -14.13
N GLY A 193 -16.66 3.30 -12.83
CA GLY A 193 -17.67 3.82 -11.92
C GLY A 193 -18.70 2.78 -11.47
N GLN A 194 -18.50 1.49 -11.77
CA GLN A 194 -19.42 0.40 -11.46
C GLN A 194 -19.18 -0.13 -10.03
N VAL A 195 -19.16 0.78 -9.04
CA VAL A 195 -18.78 0.48 -7.66
C VAL A 195 -19.65 -0.64 -7.05
N ALA A 196 -20.95 -0.66 -7.34
CA ALA A 196 -21.86 -1.69 -6.84
C ALA A 196 -21.54 -3.09 -7.39
N GLU A 197 -21.13 -3.19 -8.66
CA GLU A 197 -20.71 -4.45 -9.28
C GLU A 197 -19.39 -4.92 -8.70
N ALA A 198 -18.41 -4.02 -8.59
CA ALA A 198 -17.11 -4.34 -7.99
C ALA A 198 -17.29 -4.87 -6.56
N ARG A 199 -18.17 -4.23 -5.78
CA ARG A 199 -18.53 -4.68 -4.44
C ARG A 199 -19.18 -6.07 -4.46
N ALA A 200 -20.16 -6.30 -5.33
CA ALA A 200 -20.84 -7.59 -5.42
C ALA A 200 -19.86 -8.73 -5.77
N THR A 201 -18.96 -8.49 -6.71
CA THR A 201 -17.88 -9.43 -7.04
C THR A 201 -17.00 -9.71 -5.83
N LEU A 202 -16.60 -8.67 -5.10
CA LEU A 202 -15.72 -8.81 -3.94
C LEU A 202 -16.36 -9.56 -2.77
N LEU A 203 -17.64 -9.31 -2.49
CA LEU A 203 -18.40 -10.03 -1.45
C LEU A 203 -18.72 -11.49 -1.84
N ALA A 204 -18.80 -11.79 -3.14
CA ALA A 204 -18.98 -13.16 -3.63
C ALA A 204 -17.66 -13.95 -3.68
N LEU A 205 -16.51 -13.28 -3.70
CA LEU A 205 -15.20 -13.92 -3.64
C LEU A 205 -14.92 -14.41 -2.21
N SER A 206 -14.42 -15.64 -2.08
CA SER A 206 -14.00 -16.21 -0.79
C SER A 206 -12.47 -16.23 -0.68
N PRO A 207 -11.89 -15.91 0.49
CA PRO A 207 -10.45 -15.89 0.69
C PRO A 207 -9.82 -17.29 0.74
N GLU A 208 -10.61 -18.35 0.94
CA GLU A 208 -10.12 -19.72 1.04
C GLU A 208 -9.38 -20.16 -0.23
N GLY A 209 -8.19 -20.73 -0.07
CA GLY A 209 -7.35 -21.17 -1.19
C GLY A 209 -6.67 -20.04 -1.95
N LEU A 210 -6.86 -18.76 -1.58
CA LEU A 210 -6.00 -17.70 -2.07
C LEU A 210 -4.61 -17.82 -1.43
N PRO A 211 -3.53 -17.69 -2.22
CA PRO A 211 -2.21 -17.49 -1.66
C PRO A 211 -2.19 -16.26 -0.75
N VAL A 212 -1.39 -16.29 0.33
CA VAL A 212 -1.26 -15.18 1.29
C VAL A 212 -1.04 -13.85 0.57
N ALA A 213 -0.24 -13.85 -0.49
CA ALA A 213 0.01 -12.71 -1.36
C ALA A 213 -1.27 -11.96 -1.78
N PHE A 214 -2.29 -12.70 -2.20
CA PHE A 214 -3.54 -12.17 -2.73
C PHE A 214 -4.67 -12.12 -1.70
N ALA A 215 -4.58 -12.94 -0.64
CA ALA A 215 -5.47 -12.81 0.51
C ALA A 215 -5.31 -11.44 1.18
N ARG A 216 -4.09 -10.89 1.22
CA ARG A 216 -3.81 -9.51 1.65
C ARG A 216 -4.64 -8.47 0.87
N THR A 217 -4.57 -8.52 -0.45
CA THR A 217 -5.30 -7.60 -1.33
C THR A 217 -6.81 -7.81 -1.24
N TYR A 218 -7.26 -9.06 -1.20
CA TYR A 218 -8.67 -9.40 -1.00
C TYR A 218 -9.21 -8.72 0.27
N TRP A 219 -8.55 -8.92 1.41
CA TRP A 219 -9.00 -8.37 2.68
C TRP A 219 -8.97 -6.85 2.71
N LEU A 220 -7.90 -6.23 2.19
CA LEU A 220 -7.81 -4.78 2.12
C LEU A 220 -8.94 -4.17 1.29
N LEU A 221 -9.17 -4.71 0.09
CA LEU A 221 -10.27 -4.25 -0.77
C LEU A 221 -11.62 -4.49 -0.10
N ARG A 222 -11.81 -5.64 0.56
CA ARG A 222 -13.09 -6.01 1.17
C ARG A 222 -13.45 -5.05 2.30
N VAL A 223 -12.51 -4.77 3.20
CA VAL A 223 -12.70 -3.78 4.27
C VAL A 223 -12.97 -2.39 3.68
N ALA A 224 -12.20 -1.96 2.67
CA ALA A 224 -12.41 -0.66 2.02
C ALA A 224 -13.80 -0.54 1.37
N ALA A 225 -14.27 -1.59 0.69
CA ALA A 225 -15.58 -1.61 0.06
C ALA A 225 -16.76 -1.63 1.05
N GLN A 226 -16.52 -2.07 2.29
CA GLN A 226 -17.53 -2.09 3.35
C GLN A 226 -17.54 -0.80 4.17
N ALA A 227 -16.40 -0.12 4.34
CA ALA A 227 -16.25 1.00 5.28
C ALA A 227 -17.28 2.13 5.13
N ASP A 228 -17.64 2.49 3.89
CA ASP A 228 -18.62 3.55 3.62
C ASP A 228 -20.08 3.12 3.77
N LEU A 229 -20.35 1.81 3.79
CA LEU A 229 -21.72 1.25 3.73
C LEU A 229 -22.13 0.61 5.05
N ASP A 230 -21.23 -0.16 5.63
CA ASP A 230 -21.39 -0.83 6.91
C ASP A 230 -20.03 -0.86 7.61
N ALA A 231 -19.76 0.21 8.34
CA ALA A 231 -18.52 0.35 9.08
C ALA A 231 -18.36 -0.73 10.17
N ALA A 232 -19.44 -1.34 10.67
CA ALA A 232 -19.34 -2.43 11.64
C ALA A 232 -18.86 -3.72 10.94
N ALA A 233 -19.45 -4.07 9.80
CA ALA A 233 -19.02 -5.22 9.00
C ALA A 233 -17.57 -5.05 8.49
N ALA A 234 -17.16 -3.83 8.13
CA ALA A 234 -15.78 -3.53 7.77
C ALA A 234 -14.80 -3.85 8.91
N LEU A 235 -15.17 -3.59 10.17
CA LEU A 235 -14.33 -3.89 11.33
C LEU A 235 -14.27 -5.38 11.65
N GLU A 236 -15.35 -6.11 11.42
CA GLU A 236 -15.35 -7.58 11.49
C GLU A 236 -14.41 -8.18 10.45
N ASP A 237 -14.52 -7.74 9.19
CA ASP A 237 -13.63 -8.15 8.11
C ASP A 237 -12.15 -7.80 8.40
N ALA A 238 -11.89 -6.63 9.00
CA ALA A 238 -10.54 -6.24 9.41
C ALA A 238 -9.97 -7.16 10.50
N ALA A 239 -10.80 -7.55 11.48
CA ALA A 239 -10.40 -8.49 12.52
C ALA A 239 -10.11 -9.89 11.95
N GLU A 240 -10.95 -10.36 11.02
CA GLU A 240 -10.74 -11.63 10.33
C GLU A 240 -9.46 -11.61 9.49
N ALA A 241 -9.21 -10.51 8.76
CA ALA A 241 -7.98 -10.32 8.00
C ALA A 241 -6.73 -10.39 8.90
N HIS A 242 -6.76 -9.78 10.08
CA HIS A 242 -5.65 -9.87 11.05
C HIS A 242 -5.47 -11.28 11.59
N ALA A 243 -6.56 -12.00 11.88
CA ALA A 243 -6.49 -13.39 12.31
C ALA A 243 -5.92 -14.31 11.23
N ALA A 244 -6.31 -14.11 9.96
CA ALA A 244 -5.91 -14.93 8.82
C ALA A 244 -4.46 -14.66 8.37
N LEU A 245 -4.03 -13.40 8.41
CA LEU A 245 -2.74 -12.96 7.85
C LEU A 245 -1.66 -12.74 8.92
N GLY A 246 -2.04 -12.53 10.18
CA GLY A 246 -1.11 -12.17 11.25
C GLY A 246 -0.22 -11.00 10.86
N GLY A 247 1.10 -11.18 10.98
CA GLY A 247 2.10 -10.17 10.60
C GLY A 247 2.17 -9.85 9.10
N ALA A 248 1.48 -10.61 8.24
CA ALA A 248 1.40 -10.34 6.81
C ALA A 248 0.24 -9.38 6.44
N ALA A 249 -0.59 -8.95 7.39
CA ALA A 249 -1.67 -8.02 7.12
C ALA A 249 -1.14 -6.69 6.52
N PRO A 250 -1.75 -6.16 5.45
CA PRO A 250 -1.32 -4.88 4.86
C PRO A 250 -1.40 -3.75 5.86
N SER A 251 -0.39 -2.86 5.87
CA SER A 251 -0.42 -1.70 6.77
C SER A 251 -1.65 -0.82 6.51
N ALA A 252 -2.05 -0.64 5.25
CA ALA A 252 -3.24 0.14 4.87
C ALA A 252 -4.55 -0.35 5.53
N LEU A 253 -4.62 -1.63 5.93
CA LEU A 253 -5.77 -2.16 6.64
C LEU A 253 -6.05 -1.41 7.95
N TRP A 254 -5.00 -0.99 8.66
CA TRP A 254 -5.13 -0.19 9.88
C TRP A 254 -5.73 1.18 9.62
N LEU A 255 -5.38 1.82 8.51
CA LEU A 255 -5.91 3.14 8.17
C LEU A 255 -7.41 3.06 7.82
N VAL A 256 -7.79 2.07 7.01
CA VAL A 256 -9.21 1.84 6.65
C VAL A 256 -10.02 1.42 7.87
N ALA A 257 -9.48 0.56 8.74
CA ALA A 257 -10.13 0.20 9.99
C ALA A 257 -10.31 1.39 10.93
N ALA A 258 -9.29 2.26 11.07
CA ALA A 258 -9.38 3.47 11.87
C ALA A 258 -10.51 4.39 11.38
N ASP A 259 -10.66 4.52 10.07
CA ASP A 259 -11.72 5.30 9.45
C ASP A 259 -13.12 4.73 9.76
N ALA A 260 -13.29 3.42 9.62
CA ALA A 260 -14.52 2.72 9.97
C ALA A 260 -14.84 2.86 11.48
N ARG A 261 -13.83 2.80 12.36
CA ARG A 261 -14.01 3.04 13.80
C ARG A 261 -14.49 4.44 14.12
N LEU A 262 -14.01 5.47 13.40
CA LEU A 262 -14.54 6.82 13.56
C LEU A 262 -16.02 6.90 13.18
N THR A 263 -16.41 6.21 12.12
CA THR A 263 -17.81 6.14 11.66
C THR A 263 -18.71 5.42 12.68
N THR A 264 -18.21 4.41 13.39
CA THR A 264 -18.94 3.73 14.47
C THR A 264 -18.81 4.40 15.84
N GLY A 265 -18.05 5.49 15.94
CA GLY A 265 -17.86 6.26 17.17
C GLY A 265 -16.76 5.74 18.11
N ASP A 266 -16.02 4.69 17.74
CA ASP A 266 -14.87 4.18 18.48
C ASP A 266 -13.59 5.00 18.21
N ALA A 267 -13.58 6.24 18.68
CA ALA A 267 -12.44 7.14 18.50
C ALA A 267 -11.15 6.63 19.17
N GLN A 268 -11.26 5.87 20.27
CA GLN A 268 -10.09 5.33 20.97
C GLN A 268 -9.44 4.19 20.17
N GLY A 269 -10.24 3.27 19.63
CA GLY A 269 -9.74 2.24 18.72
C GLY A 269 -9.17 2.85 17.43
N ALA A 270 -9.83 3.87 16.87
CA ALA A 270 -9.33 4.58 15.70
C ALA A 270 -7.94 5.19 15.94
N LEU A 271 -7.73 5.79 17.12
CA LEU A 271 -6.44 6.32 17.54
C LEU A 271 -5.37 5.21 17.60
N GLY A 272 -5.70 4.03 18.13
CA GLY A 272 -4.76 2.90 18.19
C GLY A 272 -4.39 2.37 16.80
N ASP A 273 -5.36 2.23 15.90
CA ASP A 273 -5.12 1.72 14.56
C ASP A 273 -4.32 2.73 13.71
N VAL A 274 -4.64 4.02 13.78
CA VAL A 274 -3.89 5.05 13.06
C VAL A 274 -2.46 5.22 13.60
N GLU A 275 -2.24 5.03 14.90
CA GLU A 275 -0.89 5.01 15.48
C GLU A 275 -0.05 3.83 14.94
N ARG A 276 -0.64 2.64 14.79
CA ARG A 276 0.04 1.50 14.14
C ARG A 276 0.42 1.81 12.70
N PHE A 277 -0.47 2.46 11.95
CA PHE A 277 -0.16 2.89 10.59
C PHE A 277 1.00 3.90 10.56
N LEU A 278 0.95 4.92 11.42
CA LEU A 278 1.96 5.97 11.51
C LEU A 278 3.32 5.48 12.03
N GLN A 279 3.40 4.33 12.72
CA GLN A 279 4.68 3.69 13.02
C GLN A 279 5.41 3.23 11.75
N ALA A 280 4.66 2.79 10.74
CA ALA A 280 5.22 2.40 9.44
C ALA A 280 5.42 3.61 8.53
N PHE A 281 4.45 4.54 8.50
CA PHE A 281 4.44 5.72 7.62
C PHE A 281 4.33 7.01 8.45
N PRO A 282 5.39 7.42 9.16
CA PRO A 282 5.34 8.56 10.07
C PRO A 282 5.01 9.86 9.33
N GLY A 283 4.00 10.58 9.79
CA GLY A 283 3.60 11.86 9.20
C GLY A 283 2.88 11.74 7.86
N ASP A 284 2.33 10.56 7.54
CA ASP A 284 1.41 10.39 6.41
C ASP A 284 0.19 11.33 6.56
N PRO A 285 -0.16 12.13 5.53
CA PRO A 285 -1.16 13.17 5.67
C PRO A 285 -2.58 12.63 5.89
N GLU A 286 -2.94 11.51 5.27
CA GLU A 286 -4.27 10.89 5.45
C GLU A 286 -4.40 10.34 6.87
N ALA A 287 -3.39 9.60 7.33
CA ALA A 287 -3.37 9.08 8.69
C ALA A 287 -3.33 10.19 9.75
N LEU A 288 -2.62 11.30 9.50
CA LEU A 288 -2.69 12.47 10.37
C LEU A 288 -4.10 13.07 10.41
N ALA A 289 -4.82 13.16 9.29
CA ALA A 289 -6.19 13.65 9.27
C ALA A 289 -7.13 12.71 10.06
N VAL A 290 -7.04 11.40 9.87
CA VAL A 290 -7.79 10.39 10.63
C VAL A 290 -7.48 10.50 12.13
N ARG A 291 -6.20 10.63 12.51
CA ARG A 291 -5.81 10.87 13.91
C ARG A 291 -6.38 12.17 14.45
N GLY A 292 -6.40 13.23 13.65
CA GLY A 292 -7.01 14.51 14.00
C GLY A 292 -8.51 14.37 14.31
N PHE A 293 -9.24 13.62 13.49
CA PHE A 293 -10.65 13.31 13.77
C PHE A 293 -10.84 12.48 15.03
N ALA A 294 -10.02 11.46 15.25
CA ALA A 294 -10.04 10.65 16.49
C ALA A 294 -9.80 11.52 17.72
N ARG A 295 -8.74 12.35 17.71
CA ARG A 295 -8.43 13.29 18.79
C ARG A 295 -9.55 14.29 19.04
N ARG A 296 -10.17 14.83 17.98
CA ARG A 296 -11.33 15.72 18.10
C ARG A 296 -12.49 15.02 18.81
N ALA A 297 -12.83 13.79 18.40
CA ALA A 297 -13.90 13.01 19.02
C ALA A 297 -13.61 12.68 20.49
N LEU A 298 -12.34 12.59 20.87
CA LEU A 298 -11.87 12.43 22.25
C LEU A 298 -11.75 13.76 23.03
N GLY A 299 -12.19 14.89 22.47
CA GLY A 299 -12.11 16.21 23.11
C GLY A 299 -10.72 16.86 23.09
N GLN A 300 -9.76 16.28 22.37
CA GLN A 300 -8.37 16.74 22.29
C GLN A 300 -8.19 17.73 21.13
N ALA A 301 -8.88 18.87 21.19
CA ALA A 301 -8.99 19.83 20.10
C ALA A 301 -7.63 20.41 19.63
N ASP A 302 -6.70 20.70 20.55
CA ASP A 302 -5.39 21.24 20.20
C ASP A 302 -4.52 20.21 19.47
N GLY A 303 -4.55 18.95 19.94
CA GLY A 303 -3.88 17.84 19.27
C GLY A 303 -4.46 17.56 17.88
N ALA A 304 -5.79 17.62 17.76
CA ALA A 304 -6.46 17.51 16.47
C ALA A 304 -6.06 18.62 15.50
N ARG A 305 -6.01 19.87 15.97
CA ARG A 305 -5.56 21.02 15.18
C ARG A 305 -4.14 20.81 14.66
N ALA A 306 -3.23 20.39 15.53
CA ALA A 306 -1.83 20.16 15.18
C ALA A 306 -1.70 19.06 14.09
N ASP A 307 -2.49 18.00 14.19
CA ASP A 307 -2.50 16.92 13.21
C ASP A 307 -3.03 17.38 11.85
N PHE A 308 -4.16 18.10 11.82
CA PHE A 308 -4.69 18.65 10.56
C PHE A 308 -3.70 19.65 9.93
N ASP A 309 -3.06 20.49 10.73
CA ASP A 309 -2.06 21.45 10.25
C ASP A 309 -0.83 20.72 9.69
N GLN A 310 -0.42 19.60 10.29
CA GLN A 310 0.68 18.78 9.77
C GLN A 310 0.29 18.06 8.47
N ALA A 311 -0.92 17.52 8.39
CA ALA A 311 -1.44 16.89 7.18
C ALA A 311 -1.46 17.89 6.02
N LEU A 312 -1.94 19.11 6.25
CA LEU A 312 -2.01 20.18 5.24
C LEU A 312 -0.64 20.73 4.83
N ARG A 313 0.38 20.65 5.68
CA ARG A 313 1.76 20.97 5.26
C ARG A 313 2.29 19.98 4.23
N ALA A 314 1.93 18.70 4.35
CA ALA A 314 2.37 17.65 3.43
C ALA A 314 1.48 17.55 2.18
N ALA A 315 0.17 17.71 2.34
CA ALA A 315 -0.85 17.67 1.29
C ALA A 315 -1.82 18.87 1.43
N PRO A 316 -1.49 20.04 0.86
CA PRO A 316 -2.27 21.28 1.05
C PRO A 316 -3.71 21.23 0.57
N ARG A 317 -4.06 20.26 -0.28
CA ARG A 317 -5.40 20.07 -0.85
C ARG A 317 -6.11 18.83 -0.28
N LEU A 318 -5.63 18.26 0.82
CA LEU A 318 -6.28 17.13 1.46
C LEU A 318 -7.63 17.55 2.07
N LEU A 319 -8.73 17.05 1.48
CA LEU A 319 -10.09 17.48 1.82
C LEU A 319 -10.46 17.14 3.26
N ASP A 320 -10.09 15.94 3.73
CA ASP A 320 -10.31 15.49 5.11
C ASP A 320 -9.71 16.43 6.15
N ALA A 321 -8.47 16.88 5.93
CA ALA A 321 -7.82 17.79 6.87
C ALA A 321 -8.49 19.19 6.88
N TRP A 322 -8.94 19.69 5.73
CA TRP A 322 -9.74 20.93 5.67
C TRP A 322 -11.10 20.78 6.34
N ALA A 323 -11.79 19.66 6.15
CA ALA A 323 -13.03 19.35 6.84
C ALA A 323 -12.82 19.33 8.36
N GLY A 324 -11.76 18.65 8.82
CA GLY A 324 -11.35 18.61 10.21
C GLY A 324 -11.08 20.00 10.81
N ARG A 325 -10.38 20.87 10.07
CA ARG A 325 -10.18 22.28 10.46
C ARG A 325 -11.50 23.03 10.63
N LEU A 326 -12.43 22.87 9.69
CA LEU A 326 -13.77 23.50 9.77
C LEU A 326 -14.60 22.94 10.94
N CYS A 327 -14.40 21.69 11.32
CA CYS A 327 -15.05 21.13 12.50
C CYS A 327 -14.55 21.74 13.81
N LEU A 328 -13.28 22.18 13.86
CA LEU A 328 -12.70 22.88 15.01
C LEU A 328 -13.00 24.38 14.99
N ALA A 329 -13.10 24.98 13.80
CA ALA A 329 -13.34 26.40 13.60
C ALA A 329 -14.10 26.64 12.27
N PRO A 330 -15.44 26.84 12.31
CA PRO A 330 -16.29 26.91 11.12
C PRO A 330 -15.99 28.04 10.13
N THR A 331 -15.21 29.04 10.55
CA THR A 331 -14.85 30.23 9.76
C THR A 331 -13.47 30.14 9.10
N VAL A 332 -12.77 29.00 9.23
CA VAL A 332 -11.48 28.80 8.58
C VAL A 332 -11.64 28.96 7.06
N PRO A 333 -10.89 29.88 6.42
CA PRO A 333 -10.96 30.06 4.98
C PRO A 333 -10.36 28.83 4.29
N LEU A 334 -11.12 28.25 3.36
CA LEU A 334 -10.62 27.21 2.47
C LEU A 334 -9.68 27.82 1.42
N PRO A 335 -8.69 27.07 0.90
CA PRO A 335 -7.81 27.55 -0.16
C PRO A 335 -8.61 28.09 -1.35
N PRO A 336 -8.23 29.25 -1.90
CA PRO A 336 -8.98 29.88 -2.99
C PRO A 336 -8.98 29.02 -4.27
N ASP A 337 -7.95 28.19 -4.46
CA ASP A 337 -7.73 27.31 -5.60
C ASP A 337 -8.47 25.96 -5.53
N LEU A 338 -9.22 25.68 -4.45
CA LEU A 338 -10.11 24.51 -4.44
C LEU A 338 -11.26 24.70 -5.43
N SER A 339 -11.48 23.68 -6.27
CA SER A 339 -12.61 23.61 -7.20
C SER A 339 -13.96 23.57 -6.44
N ALA A 340 -15.06 23.82 -7.14
CA ALA A 340 -16.40 23.72 -6.56
C ALA A 340 -16.68 22.32 -6.01
N GLU A 341 -16.32 21.28 -6.77
CA GLU A 341 -16.43 19.88 -6.36
C GLU A 341 -15.61 19.56 -5.11
N GLN A 342 -14.37 20.07 -5.02
CA GLN A 342 -13.54 19.88 -3.82
C GLN A 342 -14.14 20.56 -2.58
N ARG A 343 -14.73 21.75 -2.74
CA ARG A 343 -15.43 22.45 -1.64
C ARG A 343 -16.66 21.69 -1.18
N GLU A 344 -17.40 21.11 -2.13
CA GLU A 344 -18.54 20.24 -1.83
C GLU A 344 -18.09 18.98 -1.09
N GLY A 345 -16.98 18.35 -1.52
CA GLY A 345 -16.36 17.23 -0.83
C GLY A 345 -15.97 17.55 0.62
N VAL A 346 -15.32 18.70 0.85
CA VAL A 346 -15.01 19.18 2.22
C VAL A 346 -16.29 19.34 3.05
N ALA A 347 -17.35 19.91 2.47
CA ALA A 347 -18.62 20.09 3.17
C ALA A 347 -19.30 18.75 3.49
N LEU A 348 -19.23 17.77 2.58
CA LEU A 348 -19.76 16.42 2.77
C LEU A 348 -19.04 15.69 3.90
N ILE A 349 -17.70 15.64 3.86
CA ILE A 349 -16.88 15.00 4.90
C ILE A 349 -17.17 15.64 6.26
N ARG A 350 -17.24 16.98 6.31
CA ARG A 350 -17.57 17.70 7.54
C ARG A 350 -18.92 17.26 8.11
N ARG A 351 -19.97 17.15 7.29
CA ARG A 351 -21.30 16.69 7.75
C ARG A 351 -21.26 15.27 8.30
N GLN A 352 -20.45 14.39 7.70
CA GLN A 352 -20.31 13.00 8.14
C GLN A 352 -19.51 12.86 9.45
N ARG A 353 -18.42 13.61 9.59
CA ARG A 353 -17.49 13.49 10.73
C ARG A 353 -17.84 14.38 11.92
N CYS A 354 -18.69 15.37 11.72
CA CYS A 354 -18.92 16.46 12.67
C CYS A 354 -20.41 16.86 12.69
N PRO A 355 -21.30 15.94 13.12
CA PRO A 355 -22.73 16.24 13.26
C PRO A 355 -23.01 17.30 14.32
#